data_AF-A0A1X0RVH0-F1
#
_entry.id   AF-A0A1X0RVH0-F1
#
_cell.length_a   1.000
_cell.length_b   1.000
_cell.length_c   1.000
_cell.angle_alpha   90.00
_cell.angle_beta   90.00
_cell.angle_gamma   90.00
#
_symmetry.space_group_name_H-M   'P 1'
#
loop_
_entity.id
_entity.type
_entity.pdbx_description
1 polymer ?
#
loop_
_entity_poly.entity_id
_entity_poly.type
_entity_poly.pdbx_seq_one_letter_code
_entity_poly.pdbx_strand_id
1 'polypeptide(L)'
;LKTLMWEKNRETFLLSLLAFNMKYSMHASFLNYRERNYLSREKFVHWSVAFQPQIFSNIETNSFIESWHNQLKTVYLGRKRNRQVDRLISVLVDDVEPDYIDSICRITLNVGRVGPEERRRRRELATESIN
;
A
#
# COMPACT_ATOMS: atom_id res chain seq x y z
N LEU A 1 -17.11 -3.10 -12.26
CA LEU A 1 -15.85 -3.67 -11.75
C LEU A 1 -15.77 -3.60 -10.22
N LYS A 2 -15.94 -2.44 -9.58
CA LYS A 2 -15.98 -2.35 -8.10
C LYS A 2 -16.96 -3.34 -7.47
N THR A 3 -18.18 -3.42 -7.97
CA THR A 3 -19.19 -4.38 -7.49
C THR A 3 -18.75 -5.83 -7.62
N LEU A 4 -17.99 -6.15 -8.67
CA LEU A 4 -17.43 -7.49 -8.89
C LEU A 4 -16.29 -7.79 -7.91
N MET A 5 -15.43 -6.82 -7.60
CA MET A 5 -14.31 -7.00 -6.66
C MET A 5 -14.77 -7.32 -5.25
N TRP A 6 -15.79 -6.60 -4.77
CA TRP A 6 -16.31 -6.71 -3.40
C TRP A 6 -17.36 -7.80 -3.21
N GLU A 7 -17.67 -8.57 -4.26
CA GLU A 7 -18.62 -9.67 -4.17
C GLU A 7 -18.05 -10.77 -3.27
N LYS A 8 -18.86 -11.22 -2.30
CA LYS A 8 -18.44 -12.24 -1.31
C LYS A 8 -18.83 -13.64 -1.76
N ASN A 9 -19.90 -13.76 -2.53
CA ASN A 9 -20.37 -15.05 -3.03
C ASN A 9 -19.66 -15.42 -4.34
N ARG A 10 -19.04 -16.61 -4.37
CA ARG A 10 -18.29 -17.10 -5.54
C ARG A 10 -19.15 -17.30 -6.78
N GLU A 11 -20.39 -17.77 -6.62
CA GLU A 11 -21.32 -17.99 -7.74
C GLU A 11 -21.78 -16.65 -8.31
N THR A 12 -22.17 -15.71 -7.46
CA THR A 12 -22.55 -14.35 -7.87
C THR A 12 -21.40 -13.63 -8.57
N PHE A 13 -20.16 -13.84 -8.11
CA PHE A 13 -18.96 -13.33 -8.75
C PHE A 13 -18.80 -13.87 -10.17
N LEU A 14 -18.89 -15.19 -10.36
CA LEU A 14 -18.73 -15.83 -11.68
C LEU A 14 -19.84 -15.41 -12.64
N LEU A 15 -21.08 -15.31 -12.18
CA LEU A 15 -22.21 -14.83 -12.99
C LEU A 15 -22.02 -13.35 -13.40
N SER A 16 -21.60 -12.50 -12.46
CA SER A 16 -21.31 -11.09 -12.74
C SER A 16 -20.12 -10.92 -13.69
N LEU A 17 -19.12 -11.79 -13.60
CA LEU A 17 -17.97 -11.84 -14.51
C LEU A 17 -18.40 -12.20 -15.93
N LEU A 18 -19.25 -13.22 -16.09
CA LEU A 18 -19.83 -13.62 -17.38
C LEU A 18 -20.66 -12.49 -17.99
N ALA A 19 -21.55 -11.89 -17.22
CA ALA A 19 -22.38 -10.76 -17.67
C ALA A 19 -21.52 -9.57 -18.11
N PHE A 20 -20.43 -9.28 -17.39
CA PHE A 20 -19.47 -8.24 -17.77
C PHE A 20 -18.76 -8.58 -19.09
N ASN A 21 -18.29 -9.82 -19.27
CA ASN A 21 -17.64 -10.24 -20.51
C ASN A 21 -18.58 -10.14 -21.72
N MET A 22 -19.85 -10.50 -21.55
CA MET A 22 -20.86 -10.34 -22.60
C MET A 22 -21.10 -8.86 -22.93
N LYS A 23 -21.22 -8.01 -21.91
CA LYS A 23 -21.46 -6.56 -22.08
C LYS A 23 -20.33 -5.86 -22.85
N TYR A 24 -19.09 -6.28 -22.66
CA TYR A 24 -17.90 -5.68 -23.30
C TYR A 24 -17.30 -6.57 -24.39
N SER A 25 -18.07 -7.53 -24.92
CA SER A 25 -17.65 -8.48 -25.95
C SER A 25 -17.09 -7.81 -27.21
N MET A 26 -17.61 -6.63 -27.55
CA MET A 26 -17.14 -5.78 -28.67
C MET A 26 -15.70 -5.27 -28.48
N HIS A 27 -15.15 -5.29 -27.26
CA HIS A 27 -13.81 -4.79 -26.95
C HIS A 27 -12.84 -5.94 -26.66
N ALA A 28 -12.60 -6.79 -27.67
CA ALA A 28 -11.76 -7.99 -27.55
C ALA A 28 -10.35 -7.70 -27.00
N SER A 29 -9.70 -6.61 -27.41
CA SER A 29 -8.37 -6.23 -26.90
C SER A 29 -8.37 -5.93 -25.40
N PHE A 30 -9.42 -5.29 -24.90
CA PHE A 30 -9.59 -5.00 -23.47
C PHE A 30 -9.86 -6.28 -22.68
N LEU A 31 -10.72 -7.16 -23.18
CA LEU A 31 -11.00 -8.45 -22.54
C LEU A 31 -9.75 -9.33 -22.48
N ASN A 32 -8.97 -9.41 -23.57
CA ASN A 32 -7.71 -10.14 -23.61
C ASN A 32 -6.68 -9.59 -22.63
N TYR A 33 -6.53 -8.26 -22.55
CA TYR A 33 -5.66 -7.63 -21.57
C TYR A 33 -6.09 -8.01 -20.14
N ARG A 34 -7.38 -7.91 -19.85
CA ARG A 34 -7.93 -8.20 -18.53
C ARG A 34 -7.77 -9.67 -18.14
N GLU A 35 -8.01 -10.58 -19.07
CA GLU A 35 -7.86 -12.02 -18.86
C GLU A 35 -6.42 -12.36 -18.42
N ARG A 36 -5.44 -11.87 -19.18
CA ARG A 36 -4.01 -12.12 -18.93
C ARG A 36 -3.49 -11.47 -17.65
N ASN A 37 -3.97 -10.26 -17.34
CA ASN A 37 -3.41 -9.47 -16.25
C ASN A 37 -4.15 -9.64 -14.91
N TYR A 38 -5.43 -10.01 -14.91
CA TYR A 38 -6.25 -10.02 -13.71
C TYR A 38 -7.03 -11.31 -13.47
N LEU A 39 -7.40 -12.07 -14.51
CA LEU A 39 -8.29 -13.24 -14.35
C LEU A 39 -7.57 -14.60 -14.41
N SER A 40 -6.26 -14.62 -14.66
CA SER A 40 -5.47 -15.86 -14.53
C SER A 40 -5.66 -16.47 -13.14
N ARG A 41 -5.66 -17.80 -13.05
CA ARG A 41 -5.98 -18.55 -11.82
C ARG A 41 -5.21 -18.09 -10.58
N GLU A 42 -3.96 -17.69 -10.78
CA GLU A 42 -3.07 -17.20 -9.72
C GLU A 42 -3.35 -15.75 -9.30
N LYS A 43 -3.99 -14.93 -10.15
CA LYS A 43 -4.13 -13.49 -9.92
C LYS A 43 -5.47 -13.09 -9.32
N PHE A 44 -6.57 -13.74 -9.72
CA PHE A 44 -7.90 -13.33 -9.25
C PHE A 44 -8.13 -13.60 -7.75
N VAL A 45 -7.43 -14.59 -7.18
CA VAL A 45 -7.43 -14.87 -5.75
C VAL A 45 -6.84 -13.75 -4.89
N HIS A 46 -6.07 -12.82 -5.49
CA HIS A 46 -5.42 -11.72 -4.77
C HIS A 46 -6.25 -10.44 -4.70
N TRP A 47 -7.30 -10.28 -5.51
CA TRP A 47 -8.08 -9.03 -5.55
C TRP A 47 -9.59 -9.24 -5.44
N SER A 48 -10.08 -10.48 -5.61
CA SER A 48 -11.50 -10.78 -5.47
C SER A 48 -11.83 -11.25 -4.05
N VAL A 49 -12.75 -10.55 -3.40
CA VAL A 49 -13.14 -10.84 -2.02
C VAL A 49 -13.74 -12.23 -1.88
N ALA A 50 -14.47 -12.73 -2.88
CA ALA A 50 -15.03 -14.08 -2.90
C ALA A 50 -13.98 -15.21 -2.80
N PHE A 51 -12.72 -14.91 -3.12
CA PHE A 51 -11.63 -15.89 -3.14
C PHE A 51 -10.44 -15.52 -2.23
N GLN A 52 -10.44 -14.33 -1.65
CA GLN A 52 -9.42 -13.93 -0.68
C GLN A 52 -9.67 -14.56 0.71
N PRO A 53 -8.61 -14.97 1.41
CA PRO A 53 -8.68 -15.25 2.85
C PRO A 53 -9.00 -13.96 3.61
N GLN A 54 -9.90 -14.03 4.60
CA GLN A 54 -10.37 -12.88 5.42
C GLN A 54 -9.26 -12.15 6.23
N ILE A 55 -7.99 -12.55 6.07
CA ILE A 55 -6.84 -12.07 6.85
C ILE A 55 -6.39 -10.66 6.36
N PHE A 56 -6.66 -10.28 5.11
CA PHE A 56 -6.11 -9.07 4.50
C PHE A 56 -7.10 -7.91 4.28
N SER A 57 -8.37 -8.05 4.72
CA SER A 57 -9.45 -7.09 4.44
C SER A 57 -9.18 -5.63 4.86
N ASN A 58 -8.27 -5.43 5.82
CA ASN A 58 -8.01 -4.13 6.43
C ASN A 58 -6.92 -3.34 5.69
N ILE A 59 -6.12 -4.01 4.85
CA ILE A 59 -4.97 -3.45 4.11
C ILE A 59 -5.35 -3.14 2.65
N GLU A 60 -6.54 -3.58 2.22
CA GLU A 60 -7.02 -3.54 0.82
C GLU A 60 -7.53 -2.18 0.34
N THR A 61 -7.61 -1.17 1.21
CA THR A 61 -8.05 0.15 0.76
C THR A 61 -6.91 0.86 0.06
N ASN A 62 -7.07 1.07 -1.25
CA ASN A 62 -6.29 2.03 -2.05
C ASN A 62 -6.01 3.32 -1.25
N SER A 63 -6.99 3.78 -0.47
CA SER A 63 -6.87 4.94 0.41
C SER A 63 -5.77 4.86 1.47
N PHE A 64 -5.52 3.70 2.09
CA PHE A 64 -4.44 3.55 3.06
C PHE A 64 -3.08 3.65 2.39
N ILE A 65 -2.89 2.90 1.31
CA ILE A 65 -1.66 2.91 0.51
C ILE A 65 -1.41 4.31 -0.08
N GLU A 66 -2.43 4.94 -0.66
CA GLU A 66 -2.35 6.30 -1.20
C GLU A 66 -2.04 7.34 -0.12
N SER A 67 -2.69 7.25 1.04
CA SER A 67 -2.44 8.14 2.16
C SER A 67 -1.00 8.01 2.66
N TRP A 68 -0.52 6.77 2.81
CA TRP A 68 0.87 6.52 3.19
C TRP A 68 1.86 7.01 2.14
N HIS A 69 1.60 6.77 0.85
CA HIS A 69 2.43 7.33 -0.23
C HIS A 69 2.44 8.86 -0.22
N ASN A 70 1.32 9.50 0.11
CA ASN A 70 1.24 10.95 0.23
C ASN A 70 2.04 11.48 1.42
N GLN A 71 2.02 10.77 2.55
CA GLN A 71 2.86 11.06 3.71
C GLN A 71 4.35 10.88 3.37
N LEU A 72 4.72 9.79 2.71
CA LEU A 72 6.10 9.56 2.25
C LEU A 72 6.59 10.70 1.35
N LYS A 73 5.78 11.06 0.34
CA LYS A 73 6.10 12.16 -0.57
C LYS A 73 6.18 13.51 0.12
N THR A 74 5.26 13.80 1.04
CA THR A 74 5.14 15.15 1.63
C THR A 74 6.07 15.35 2.81
N VAL A 75 6.12 14.41 3.75
CA VAL A 75 6.86 14.54 5.02
C VAL A 75 8.34 14.21 4.85
N TYR A 76 8.65 13.11 4.15
CA TYR A 76 10.02 12.62 4.07
C TYR A 76 10.75 13.10 2.81
N LEU A 77 10.07 13.13 1.66
CA LEU A 77 10.68 13.54 0.39
C LEU A 77 10.47 15.02 0.03
N GLY A 78 9.69 15.77 0.82
CA GLY A 78 9.44 17.20 0.60
C GLY A 78 8.85 17.54 -0.78
N ARG A 79 8.03 16.63 -1.33
CA ARG A 79 7.44 16.68 -2.69
C ARG A 79 8.44 16.79 -3.84
N LYS A 80 9.73 16.58 -3.58
CA LYS A 80 10.75 16.57 -4.64
C LYS A 80 10.64 15.28 -5.44
N ARG A 81 10.81 15.38 -6.76
CA ARG A 81 10.87 14.20 -7.62
C ARG A 81 12.10 13.39 -7.24
N ASN A 82 11.88 12.20 -6.70
CA ASN A 82 12.99 11.30 -6.39
C ASN A 82 13.59 10.79 -7.70
N ARG A 83 14.90 11.01 -7.90
CA ARG A 83 15.60 10.63 -9.14
C ARG A 83 16.47 9.38 -8.97
N GLN A 84 16.67 8.93 -7.74
CA GLN A 84 17.56 7.82 -7.43
C GLN A 84 16.92 6.92 -6.38
N VAL A 85 16.93 5.61 -6.65
CA VAL A 85 16.36 4.59 -5.77
C VAL A 85 17.13 4.52 -4.44
N ASP A 86 18.45 4.71 -4.47
CA ASP A 86 19.30 4.69 -3.28
C ASP A 86 18.87 5.71 -2.23
N ARG A 87 18.48 6.92 -2.68
CA ARG A 87 17.95 7.97 -1.79
C ARG A 87 16.58 7.60 -1.21
N LEU A 88 15.76 6.85 -1.94
CA LEU A 88 14.50 6.36 -1.39
C LEU A 88 14.77 5.32 -0.30
N ILE A 89 15.71 4.41 -0.55
CA ILE A 89 16.08 3.36 0.41
C ILE A 89 16.65 3.98 1.68
N SER A 90 17.58 4.94 1.55
CA SER A 90 18.16 5.61 2.72
C SER A 90 17.09 6.31 3.55
N VAL A 91 16.15 7.02 2.92
CA VAL A 91 15.02 7.65 3.64
C VAL A 91 14.12 6.62 4.32
N LEU A 92 13.86 5.47 3.69
CA LEU A 92 13.04 4.43 4.30
C LEU A 92 13.72 3.82 5.54
N VAL A 93 15.02 3.55 5.46
CA VAL A 93 15.79 2.90 6.53
C VAL A 93 16.15 3.90 7.65
N ASP A 94 16.65 5.08 7.30
CA ASP A 94 17.22 6.02 8.27
C ASP A 94 16.16 6.93 8.92
N ASP A 95 15.03 7.16 8.23
CA ASP A 95 13.96 8.03 8.71
C ASP A 95 12.67 7.27 9.03
N VAL A 96 12.12 6.52 8.06
CA VAL A 96 10.76 5.99 8.18
C VAL A 96 10.67 4.83 9.17
N GLU A 97 11.61 3.90 9.14
CA GLU A 97 11.61 2.74 10.05
C GLU A 97 11.76 3.16 11.54
N PRO A 98 12.74 3.99 11.92
CA PRO A 98 12.83 4.50 13.29
C PRO A 98 11.58 5.27 13.73
N ASP A 99 10.99 6.08 12.85
CA ASP A 99 9.77 6.83 13.15
C ASP A 99 8.56 5.92 13.38
N TYR A 100 8.48 4.83 12.63
CA TYR A 100 7.44 3.82 12.81
C TYR A 100 7.61 3.07 14.13
N ILE A 101 8.83 2.64 14.45
CA ILE A 101 9.16 1.97 15.72
C ILE A 101 8.86 2.91 16.90
N ASP A 102 9.31 4.16 16.84
CA ASP A 102 9.02 5.17 17.86
C ASP A 102 7.51 5.40 18.01
N SER A 103 6.76 5.47 16.90
CA SER A 103 5.30 5.57 16.95
C SER A 103 4.65 4.39 17.66
N ILE A 104 5.12 3.16 17.42
CA ILE A 104 4.62 1.96 18.12
C ILE A 104 4.96 2.05 19.61
N CYS A 105 6.24 2.26 19.95
CA CYS A 105 6.69 2.38 21.34
C CYS A 105 5.91 3.46 22.10
N ARG A 106 5.64 4.60 21.45
CA ARG A 106 4.87 5.70 22.04
C ARG A 106 3.41 5.35 22.29
N ILE A 107 2.75 4.65 21.36
CA ILE A 107 1.39 4.15 21.57
C ILE A 107 1.38 3.16 22.73
N THR A 108 2.37 2.27 22.80
CA THR A 108 2.50 1.30 23.89
C THR A 108 2.77 1.97 25.24
N LEU A 109 3.52 3.08 25.28
CA LEU A 109 3.95 3.75 26.50
C LEU A 109 3.09 4.98 26.88
N ASN A 110 2.06 5.34 26.09
CA ASN A 110 1.24 6.54 26.26
C ASN A 110 2.03 7.87 26.30
N VAL A 111 3.16 7.96 25.57
CA VAL A 111 4.03 9.14 25.56
C VAL A 111 3.71 10.08 24.37
N GLY A 112 3.67 11.39 24.64
CA GLY A 112 3.41 12.45 23.65
C GLY A 112 4.42 12.49 22.47
N ARG A 113 4.12 13.28 21.43
CA ARG A 113 4.87 13.28 20.16
C ARG A 113 6.22 13.98 20.29
N VAL A 114 7.30 13.27 19.96
CA VAL A 114 8.63 13.87 19.81
C VAL A 114 8.73 14.54 18.43
N GLY A 115 9.11 15.81 18.42
CA GLY A 115 9.22 16.62 17.21
C GLY A 115 10.35 16.15 16.26
N PRO A 116 10.25 16.44 14.96
CA PRO A 116 11.28 16.07 13.98
C PRO A 116 12.68 16.67 14.27
N GLU A 117 12.74 17.87 14.83
CA GLU A 117 14.01 18.51 15.20
C GLU A 117 14.71 17.81 16.37
N GLU A 118 13.94 17.41 17.38
CA GLU A 118 14.47 16.67 18.53
C GLU A 118 15.00 15.29 18.12
N ARG A 119 14.38 14.68 17.11
CA ARG A 119 14.87 13.42 16.51
C ARG A 119 16.18 13.61 15.77
N ARG A 120 16.34 14.69 14.99
CA ARG A 120 17.62 14.99 14.33
C ARG A 120 18.75 15.18 15.33
N ARG A 121 18.51 15.94 16.40
CA ARG A 121 19.49 16.11 17.49
C ARG A 121 19.92 14.79 18.10
N ARG A 122 18.98 13.89 18.39
CA ARG A 122 19.31 12.56 18.95
C ARG A 122 20.21 11.74 18.04
N ARG A 123 20.02 11.86 16.72
CA ARG A 123 20.87 11.18 15.73
C ARG A 123 22.25 11.81 15.68
N GLU A 124 22.34 13.13 15.60
CA GLU A 124 23.62 13.86 15.63
C GLU A 124 24.46 13.43 16.84
N LEU A 125 23.85 13.44 18.04
CA LEU A 125 24.46 12.99 19.28
C LEU A 125 24.87 11.50 19.25
N ALA A 126 24.07 10.62 18.64
CA ALA A 126 24.41 9.21 18.49
C ALA A 126 25.62 9.02 17.57
N THR A 127 25.69 9.73 16.43
CA THR A 127 26.88 9.72 15.56
C THR A 127 28.12 10.29 16.23
N GLU A 128 27.97 11.33 17.04
CA GLU A 128 29.08 11.94 17.78
C GLU A 128 29.64 11.00 18.87
N SER A 129 28.79 10.19 19.50
CA SER A 129 29.22 9.23 20.54
C SER A 129 29.96 7.99 20.03
N ILE A 130 29.96 7.75 18.71
CA ILE A 130 30.60 6.59 18.07
C ILE A 130 32.02 6.94 17.55
N ASN A 131 32.41 8.22 17.58
CA ASN A 131 33.77 8.71 17.30
C ASN A 131 34.59 8.89 18.59
#